data_AF-A0A0G3EU78-F1
#
_entry.id   AF-A0A0G3EU78-F1
#
_cell.length_a   1.000
_cell.length_b   1.000
_cell.length_c   1.000
_cell.angle_alpha   90.00
_cell.angle_beta   90.00
_cell.angle_gamma   90.00
#
_symmetry.space_group_name_H-M   'P 1'
#
loop_
_entity.id
_entity.type
_entity.pdbx_description
1 polymer ?
#
loop_
_entity_poly.entity_id
_entity_poly.type
_entity_poly.pdbx_seq_one_letter_code
_entity_poly.pdbx_strand_id
1 'polypeptide(L)'
;MPLPPAPTKPGSLLTPDQFSSRLKPSRTDTKKPVPAAEHASLSESGGQANAAAPQSRTPVARAPMPSVSAEKAGELAKPATKPRRSARQKAVEPAKLFVLDTNVLMHDPTSLFRFEEHDVYLPMMTLEELDNHKKGMSEVARNARQVSRTLDALLVAESTKSMADGILLSRLGNQEARGRLYFQTDLPAAEPLEGLPQGKADNQILGVVRALQNKHLDRQVVLVSKDINMRVKAHALGLPAEDYFNDKVLEDSDLLYSGVMALPPDFWTRHGKGMESWQDNRTGTTFYRVTGPLCAAFLINQFVYLESANGEAPFYAQVREINGKTALLQTLRDYGHHKNNVWGITARNREQNFALNLLMNPEVDFITLLGQAGTGKTLLALAAGLAQVLDDKRYNEIIVTRATVPVGEDIGFLPGTEEEKMQPWMGAFDDNLEVLQKTDDTAGEWGRAATQELIRTRLKVKSMNFMRGRTFVNKFVIIDEAQNLTPKQMKTLVTRAGPGTKLICLGNISQIDTPYLTEGSSGLTYVVDRFKGWGHSGHITLARGERSRLADYAAEIL
;
A
#
# COMPACT_ATOMS: atom_id res chain seq x y z
N MET A 1 18.92 34.86 1.59
CA MET A 1 19.31 35.57 2.83
C MET A 1 20.63 34.99 3.31
N PRO A 2 21.57 35.78 3.85
CA PRO A 2 22.73 35.24 4.55
C PRO A 2 22.32 34.59 5.88
N LEU A 3 23.14 33.67 6.40
CA LEU A 3 22.95 33.04 7.70
C LEU A 3 23.41 33.98 8.84
N PRO A 4 22.81 33.89 10.05
CA PRO A 4 23.26 34.65 11.21
C PRO A 4 24.64 34.19 11.69
N PRO A 5 25.43 35.08 12.34
CA PRO A 5 26.75 34.74 12.87
C PRO A 5 26.68 33.77 14.06
N ALA A 6 27.75 32.99 14.25
CA ALA A 6 27.85 32.02 15.35
C ALA A 6 27.94 32.69 16.73
N PRO A 7 27.38 32.08 17.80
CA PRO A 7 27.41 32.64 19.14
C PRO A 7 28.83 32.65 19.74
N THR A 8 29.23 33.78 20.30
CA THR A 8 30.60 34.06 20.79
C THR A 8 30.84 33.68 22.26
N LYS A 9 29.99 32.84 22.86
CA LYS A 9 30.13 32.35 24.24
C LYS A 9 29.78 30.86 24.32
N PRO A 10 30.59 30.03 25.03
CA PRO A 10 30.19 28.66 25.35
C PRO A 10 29.00 28.67 26.33
N GLY A 11 28.10 27.70 26.19
CA GLY A 11 26.94 27.57 27.09
C GLY A 11 27.36 27.09 28.48
N SER A 12 26.95 27.82 29.52
CA SER A 12 27.15 27.42 30.91
C SER A 12 26.18 26.31 31.32
N LEU A 13 26.69 25.20 31.86
CA LEU A 13 25.86 24.21 32.54
C LEU A 13 25.26 24.83 33.81
N LEU A 14 23.95 24.67 33.98
CA LEU A 14 23.22 25.08 35.19
C LEU A 14 23.41 24.02 36.28
N THR A 15 23.57 24.43 37.54
CA THR A 15 23.69 23.51 38.68
C THR A 15 22.31 23.07 39.19
N PRO A 16 22.17 21.87 39.79
CA PRO A 16 20.86 21.30 40.13
C PRO A 16 19.95 22.19 40.99
N ASP A 17 20.54 22.98 41.91
CA ASP A 17 19.80 23.81 42.86
C ASP A 17 18.96 24.92 42.19
N GLN A 18 19.29 25.27 40.94
CA GLN A 18 18.60 26.32 40.17
C GLN A 18 17.21 25.90 39.68
N PHE A 19 16.81 24.64 39.84
CA PHE A 19 15.49 24.14 39.42
C PHE A 19 14.34 24.43 40.39
N SER A 20 14.59 25.04 41.56
CA SER A 20 13.57 25.25 42.60
C SER A 20 13.18 26.71 42.84
N SER A 21 12.08 27.18 42.23
CA SER A 21 10.91 27.73 42.96
C SER A 21 9.87 28.45 42.08
N ARG A 22 8.65 28.56 42.62
CA ARG A 22 7.52 29.44 42.22
C ARG A 22 6.78 29.14 40.91
N LEU A 23 5.71 28.34 41.07
CA LEU A 23 4.36 28.87 40.83
C LEU A 23 3.52 28.70 42.10
N LYS A 24 2.69 29.70 42.43
CA LYS A 24 1.67 29.64 43.49
C LYS A 24 0.30 29.87 42.84
N PRO A 25 -0.70 29.01 43.05
CA PRO A 25 -2.08 29.30 42.67
C PRO A 25 -2.78 30.17 43.73
N SER A 26 -3.76 30.98 43.30
CA SER A 26 -4.66 31.72 44.18
C SER A 26 -5.94 30.94 44.49
N ARG A 27 -6.43 31.02 45.73
CA ARG A 27 -7.81 30.66 46.14
C ARG A 27 -8.77 31.82 45.83
N THR A 28 -10.10 31.73 45.90
CA THR A 28 -11.08 30.68 46.29
C THR A 28 -12.13 30.49 45.17
N ASP A 29 -13.12 29.57 45.17
CA ASP A 29 -13.53 28.47 46.09
C ASP A 29 -13.87 27.22 45.20
N THR A 30 -14.91 26.36 45.29
CA THR A 30 -16.11 26.24 46.17
C THR A 30 -16.51 24.77 46.40
N LYS A 31 -17.30 24.56 47.47
CA LYS A 31 -18.24 23.45 47.79
C LYS A 31 -18.82 22.69 46.57
N LYS A 32 -19.11 21.37 46.61
CA LYS A 32 -18.99 20.30 47.64
C LYS A 32 -19.02 18.89 46.93
N PRO A 33 -18.85 17.71 47.61
CA PRO A 33 -18.03 16.63 47.01
C PRO A 33 -18.59 15.17 47.09
N VAL A 34 -17.82 14.24 46.47
CA VAL A 34 -17.58 12.82 46.91
C VAL A 34 -18.76 11.83 46.73
N PRO A 35 -18.53 10.50 46.53
CA PRO A 35 -17.35 9.70 46.89
C PRO A 35 -16.63 8.92 45.78
N ALA A 36 -15.49 8.34 46.16
CA ALA A 36 -14.74 7.28 45.50
C ALA A 36 -14.28 6.24 46.55
N ALA A 37 -13.98 5.00 46.14
CA ALA A 37 -13.38 3.91 46.93
C ALA A 37 -13.14 2.67 46.00
N GLU A 38 -12.16 1.79 46.19
CA GLU A 38 -10.85 1.91 46.86
C GLU A 38 -9.90 0.75 46.44
N HIS A 39 -8.72 0.67 47.05
CA HIS A 39 -7.71 -0.39 46.94
C HIS A 39 -8.20 -1.76 47.54
N ALA A 40 -7.46 -2.88 47.60
CA ALA A 40 -6.02 -3.13 47.50
C ALA A 40 -5.63 -4.62 47.25
N SER A 41 -4.34 -4.83 46.95
CA SER A 41 -3.45 -5.90 47.46
C SER A 41 -3.62 -7.39 47.05
N LEU A 42 -2.46 -8.06 46.94
CA LEU A 42 -2.27 -9.50 46.96
C LEU A 42 -1.13 -9.83 47.95
N SER A 43 -1.22 -10.96 48.65
CA SER A 43 -0.16 -11.54 49.49
C SER A 43 -0.28 -13.07 49.52
N GLU A 44 0.83 -13.75 49.83
CA GLU A 44 0.99 -15.19 49.57
C GLU A 44 0.56 -16.12 50.72
N SER A 45 0.53 -17.42 50.37
CA SER A 45 0.90 -18.60 51.19
C SER A 45 -0.17 -19.45 51.88
N GLY A 46 0.04 -20.78 51.78
CA GLY A 46 -0.33 -21.74 52.83
C GLY A 46 -1.61 -22.59 52.63
N GLY A 47 -1.48 -23.91 52.79
CA GLY A 47 -2.59 -24.82 53.15
C GLY A 47 -2.94 -25.89 52.11
N GLN A 48 -3.10 -27.14 52.57
CA GLN A 48 -3.52 -28.29 51.74
C GLN A 48 -4.86 -28.87 52.21
N ALA A 49 -5.52 -29.57 51.28
CA ALA A 49 -6.46 -30.68 51.49
C ALA A 49 -7.77 -30.44 52.26
N ASN A 50 -8.89 -30.60 51.55
CA ASN A 50 -9.62 -31.88 51.62
C ASN A 50 -10.49 -32.13 50.39
N ALA A 51 -10.87 -33.39 50.15
CA ALA A 51 -11.65 -33.80 48.99
C ALA A 51 -13.11 -34.13 49.34
N ALA A 52 -14.06 -33.71 48.50
CA ALA A 52 -15.44 -34.17 48.50
C ALA A 52 -16.00 -34.14 47.07
N ALA A 53 -16.80 -35.14 46.68
CA ALA A 53 -17.31 -35.27 45.31
C ALA A 53 -18.65 -34.52 45.11
N PRO A 54 -18.89 -33.91 43.94
CA PRO A 54 -20.19 -33.33 43.61
C PRO A 54 -21.20 -34.40 43.18
N GLN A 55 -22.38 -34.41 43.80
CA GLN A 55 -23.52 -35.22 43.37
C GLN A 55 -24.33 -34.55 42.25
N SER A 56 -25.09 -35.35 41.50
CA SER A 56 -25.86 -34.94 40.34
C SER A 56 -27.09 -34.08 40.67
N ARG A 57 -27.42 -33.14 39.76
CA ARG A 57 -28.80 -32.68 39.50
C ARG A 57 -29.03 -32.56 37.99
N THR A 58 -30.28 -32.79 37.59
CA THR A 58 -30.70 -33.06 36.20
C THR A 58 -31.20 -31.81 35.46
N PRO A 59 -31.19 -31.83 34.10
CA PRO A 59 -31.70 -30.73 33.27
C PRO A 59 -33.21 -30.83 33.00
N VAL A 60 -33.85 -29.67 32.81
CA VAL A 60 -35.21 -29.49 32.27
C VAL A 60 -35.15 -28.29 31.32
N ALA A 61 -34.92 -28.49 30.01
CA ALA A 61 -35.88 -28.86 28.96
C ALA A 61 -36.48 -27.63 28.24
N ARG A 62 -36.47 -27.66 26.89
CA ARG A 62 -37.06 -26.64 26.00
C ARG A 62 -37.83 -27.36 24.88
N ALA A 63 -39.01 -26.87 24.53
CA ALA A 63 -39.96 -27.58 23.66
C ALA A 63 -39.53 -27.61 22.17
N PRO A 64 -39.97 -28.61 21.38
CA PRO A 64 -39.47 -28.87 20.03
C PRO A 64 -40.27 -28.18 18.90
N MET A 65 -39.69 -28.14 17.70
CA MET A 65 -40.40 -27.90 16.44
C MET A 65 -40.75 -29.24 15.77
N PRO A 66 -41.97 -29.42 15.22
CA PRO A 66 -42.31 -30.57 14.37
C PRO A 66 -41.82 -30.38 12.93
N SER A 67 -41.80 -31.45 12.13
CA SER A 67 -41.16 -31.46 10.81
C SER A 67 -41.87 -32.30 9.74
N VAL A 68 -41.67 -31.88 8.48
CA VAL A 68 -41.89 -32.54 7.18
C VAL A 68 -43.26 -33.18 6.86
N SER A 69 -43.85 -32.72 5.75
CA SER A 69 -44.54 -33.56 4.76
C SER A 69 -44.02 -33.20 3.36
N ALA A 70 -43.96 -34.17 2.43
CA ALA A 70 -43.41 -33.96 1.09
C ALA A 70 -44.26 -34.66 0.01
N GLU A 71 -44.34 -34.06 -1.19
CA GLU A 71 -44.94 -34.71 -2.36
C GLU A 71 -44.25 -34.32 -3.68
N LYS A 72 -44.70 -34.86 -4.82
CA LYS A 72 -43.81 -35.34 -5.89
C LYS A 72 -43.68 -34.48 -7.15
N ALA A 73 -42.45 -34.52 -7.68
CA ALA A 73 -41.97 -34.43 -9.06
C ALA A 73 -42.92 -33.99 -10.21
N GLY A 74 -42.44 -33.03 -11.02
CA GLY A 74 -42.88 -32.72 -12.38
C GLY A 74 -41.67 -32.58 -13.32
N GLU A 75 -41.88 -32.80 -14.63
CA GLU A 75 -40.85 -33.19 -15.61
C GLU A 75 -39.95 -32.06 -16.17
N LEU A 76 -38.97 -32.43 -17.02
CA LEU A 76 -37.89 -31.54 -17.49
C LEU A 76 -38.31 -30.52 -18.56
N ALA A 77 -37.70 -29.33 -18.51
CA ALA A 77 -37.63 -28.39 -19.63
C ALA A 77 -36.19 -27.86 -19.83
N LYS A 78 -35.79 -27.63 -21.08
CA LYS A 78 -34.42 -27.20 -21.46
C LYS A 78 -34.21 -25.68 -21.22
N PRO A 79 -32.97 -25.22 -20.94
CA PRO A 79 -32.69 -23.80 -20.75
C PRO A 79 -32.93 -23.00 -22.05
N ALA A 80 -33.89 -22.09 -22.02
CA ALA A 80 -34.17 -21.18 -23.13
C ALA A 80 -33.09 -20.09 -23.25
N THR A 81 -32.70 -19.75 -24.48
CA THR A 81 -31.71 -18.71 -24.77
C THR A 81 -32.18 -17.34 -24.28
N LYS A 82 -31.34 -16.64 -23.49
CA LYS A 82 -31.57 -15.23 -23.13
C LYS A 82 -31.73 -14.39 -24.41
N PRO A 83 -32.83 -13.61 -24.58
CA PRO A 83 -32.98 -12.76 -25.75
C PRO A 83 -31.92 -11.64 -25.72
N ARG A 84 -31.34 -11.34 -26.90
CA ARG A 84 -30.55 -10.11 -27.10
C ARG A 84 -31.41 -8.91 -26.68
N ARG A 85 -30.98 -8.15 -25.66
CA ARG A 85 -31.57 -6.84 -25.37
C ARG A 85 -31.35 -5.96 -26.60
N SER A 86 -32.43 -5.55 -27.24
CA SER A 86 -32.40 -4.51 -28.27
C SER A 86 -31.88 -3.20 -27.67
N ALA A 87 -31.21 -2.39 -28.50
CA ALA A 87 -30.71 -1.09 -28.08
C ALA A 87 -31.89 -0.14 -27.81
N ARG A 88 -32.35 -0.10 -26.55
CA ARG A 88 -33.32 0.87 -26.07
C ARG A 88 -32.59 2.22 -25.99
N GLN A 89 -32.91 3.14 -26.89
CA GLN A 89 -32.41 4.51 -26.82
C GLN A 89 -32.73 5.08 -25.43
N LYS A 90 -31.70 5.41 -24.65
CA LYS A 90 -31.89 6.23 -23.44
C LYS A 90 -32.50 7.57 -23.90
N ALA A 91 -33.49 8.06 -23.17
CA ALA A 91 -33.77 9.49 -23.20
C ALA A 91 -32.52 10.21 -22.67
N VAL A 92 -32.12 11.30 -23.31
CA VAL A 92 -30.99 12.11 -22.84
C VAL A 92 -31.49 12.90 -21.63
N GLU A 93 -31.06 12.50 -20.43
CA GLU A 93 -31.29 13.28 -19.22
C GLU A 93 -30.45 14.58 -19.29
N PRO A 94 -30.97 15.72 -18.80
CA PRO A 94 -30.26 16.99 -18.86
C PRO A 94 -29.00 16.91 -17.99
N ALA A 95 -27.89 17.47 -18.47
CA ALA A 95 -26.60 17.39 -17.80
C ALA A 95 -26.66 18.03 -16.40
N LYS A 96 -26.31 17.26 -15.36
CA LYS A 96 -26.15 17.77 -13.98
C LYS A 96 -25.11 18.89 -13.93
N LEU A 97 -25.23 19.77 -12.93
CA LEU A 97 -24.21 20.73 -12.54
C LEU A 97 -23.65 20.31 -11.17
N PHE A 98 -22.41 19.85 -11.13
CA PHE A 98 -21.74 19.43 -9.91
C PHE A 98 -20.95 20.57 -9.30
N VAL A 99 -21.40 21.06 -8.15
CA VAL A 99 -20.66 22.03 -7.33
C VAL A 99 -19.66 21.26 -6.47
N LEU A 100 -18.37 21.52 -6.64
CA LEU A 100 -17.34 20.77 -5.91
C LEU A 100 -16.95 21.45 -4.60
N ASP A 101 -16.67 20.64 -3.60
CA ASP A 101 -15.96 20.97 -2.37
C ASP A 101 -14.44 21.05 -2.61
N THR A 102 -13.75 21.99 -1.95
CA THR A 102 -12.29 22.06 -1.89
C THR A 102 -11.66 20.72 -1.47
N ASN A 103 -12.28 19.98 -0.54
CA ASN A 103 -11.77 18.68 -0.11
C ASN A 103 -11.70 17.66 -1.25
N VAL A 104 -12.63 17.72 -2.22
CA VAL A 104 -12.60 16.85 -3.41
C VAL A 104 -11.37 17.17 -4.26
N LEU A 105 -11.12 18.46 -4.51
CA LEU A 105 -9.95 18.95 -5.25
C LEU A 105 -8.62 18.63 -4.53
N MET A 106 -8.60 18.73 -3.20
CA MET A 106 -7.41 18.48 -2.37
C MET A 106 -7.08 16.99 -2.22
N HIS A 107 -8.08 16.11 -2.20
CA HIS A 107 -7.85 14.67 -2.19
C HIS A 107 -7.61 14.06 -3.57
N ASP A 108 -8.23 14.59 -4.64
CA ASP A 108 -8.06 14.11 -6.00
C ASP A 108 -7.79 15.29 -6.98
N PRO A 109 -6.53 15.49 -7.40
CA PRO A 109 -6.17 16.60 -8.29
C PRO A 109 -6.59 16.41 -9.76
N THR A 110 -7.35 15.36 -10.06
CA THR A 110 -7.95 15.08 -11.38
C THR A 110 -9.48 15.02 -11.36
N SER A 111 -10.10 15.26 -10.20
CA SER A 111 -11.55 15.22 -9.98
C SER A 111 -12.36 16.05 -10.96
N LEU A 112 -11.85 17.21 -11.38
CA LEU A 112 -12.43 18.06 -12.43
C LEU A 112 -12.80 17.32 -13.73
N PHE A 113 -12.17 16.18 -14.02
CA PHE A 113 -12.37 15.42 -15.26
C PHE A 113 -13.22 14.15 -15.10
N ARG A 114 -13.79 13.88 -13.90
CA ARG A 114 -14.47 12.60 -13.59
C ARG A 114 -16.00 12.68 -13.58
N PHE A 115 -16.57 13.66 -14.28
CA PHE A 115 -18.02 13.90 -14.34
C PHE A 115 -18.64 13.64 -15.74
N GLU A 116 -17.89 12.99 -16.64
CA GLU A 116 -18.33 12.58 -17.99
C GLU A 116 -18.95 13.73 -18.81
N GLU A 117 -20.23 13.66 -19.20
CA GLU A 117 -20.96 14.75 -19.88
C GLU A 117 -21.48 15.88 -18.96
N HIS A 118 -21.31 15.77 -17.66
CA HIS A 118 -21.86 16.73 -16.69
C HIS A 118 -20.91 17.90 -16.43
N ASP A 119 -21.47 19.08 -16.16
CA ASP A 119 -20.69 20.30 -15.91
C ASP A 119 -20.23 20.37 -14.46
N VAL A 120 -19.11 21.05 -14.25
CA VAL A 120 -18.44 21.26 -12.97
C VAL A 120 -18.50 22.75 -12.61
N TYR A 121 -18.81 23.07 -11.36
CA TYR A 121 -18.84 24.44 -10.85
C TYR A 121 -17.93 24.61 -9.63
N LEU A 122 -17.10 25.65 -9.64
CA LEU A 122 -16.22 26.02 -8.53
C LEU A 122 -16.66 27.35 -7.87
N PRO A 123 -17.19 27.31 -6.62
CA PRO A 123 -17.40 28.49 -5.81
C PRO A 123 -16.09 29.23 -5.53
N MET A 124 -16.11 30.57 -5.42
CA MET A 124 -14.90 31.37 -5.16
C MET A 124 -14.17 30.93 -3.89
N MET A 125 -14.92 30.59 -2.83
CA MET A 125 -14.35 30.11 -1.57
C MET A 125 -13.46 28.87 -1.75
N THR A 126 -13.80 27.99 -2.71
CA THR A 126 -12.96 26.80 -2.97
C THR A 126 -11.63 27.16 -3.60
N LEU A 127 -11.54 28.26 -4.35
CA LEU A 127 -10.27 28.76 -4.89
C LEU A 127 -9.43 29.44 -3.81
N GLU A 128 -10.07 30.14 -2.86
CA GLU A 128 -9.40 30.76 -1.70
C GLU A 128 -8.83 29.71 -0.75
N GLU A 129 -9.58 28.67 -0.42
CA GLU A 129 -9.08 27.54 0.36
C GLU A 129 -7.97 26.79 -0.38
N LEU A 130 -8.15 26.51 -1.68
CA LEU A 130 -7.11 25.88 -2.51
C LEU A 130 -5.82 26.73 -2.54
N ASP A 131 -5.89 28.06 -2.51
CA ASP A 131 -4.69 28.90 -2.38
C ASP A 131 -4.04 28.82 -1.01
N ASN A 132 -4.83 28.92 0.06
CA ASN A 132 -4.34 28.78 1.43
C ASN A 132 -3.62 27.45 1.65
N HIS A 133 -4.15 26.36 1.09
CA HIS A 133 -3.56 25.03 1.18
C HIS A 133 -2.35 24.77 0.25
N LYS A 134 -1.94 25.70 -0.64
CA LYS A 134 -0.69 25.57 -1.43
C LYS A 134 0.60 25.62 -0.60
N LYS A 135 0.54 25.98 0.69
CA LYS A 135 1.71 26.22 1.55
C LYS A 135 2.12 24.93 2.28
N GLY A 136 3.43 24.70 2.46
CA GLY A 136 3.97 23.50 3.12
C GLY A 136 4.43 22.38 2.16
N MET A 137 4.51 21.14 2.67
CA MET A 137 5.07 19.97 1.96
C MET A 137 4.19 18.71 2.03
N SER A 138 2.93 18.85 2.46
CA SER A 138 1.95 17.76 2.53
C SER A 138 1.44 17.34 1.14
N GLU A 139 0.81 16.16 1.05
CA GLU A 139 0.09 15.75 -0.16
C GLU A 139 -1.04 16.71 -0.52
N VAL A 140 -1.81 17.18 0.47
CA VAL A 140 -2.82 18.24 0.28
C VAL A 140 -2.23 19.45 -0.43
N ALA A 141 -1.05 19.92 -0.02
CA ALA A 141 -0.35 21.03 -0.68
C ALA A 141 0.22 20.67 -2.07
N ARG A 142 0.59 19.40 -2.31
CA ARG A 142 0.97 18.89 -3.64
C ARG A 142 -0.22 18.93 -4.59
N ASN A 143 -1.37 18.44 -4.14
CA ASN A 143 -2.61 18.33 -4.90
C ASN A 143 -3.21 19.72 -5.18
N ALA A 144 -3.26 20.61 -4.18
CA ALA A 144 -3.72 21.98 -4.36
C ALA A 144 -2.92 22.76 -5.44
N ARG A 145 -1.59 22.57 -5.46
CA ARG A 145 -0.72 23.09 -6.54
C ARG A 145 -0.96 22.41 -7.89
N GLN A 146 -1.30 21.12 -7.91
CA GLN A 146 -1.57 20.39 -9.14
C GLN A 146 -2.91 20.84 -9.76
N VAL A 147 -3.99 20.90 -8.98
CA VAL A 147 -5.28 21.47 -9.40
C VAL A 147 -5.09 22.89 -9.91
N SER A 148 -4.33 23.73 -9.20
CA SER A 148 -4.12 25.12 -9.61
C SER A 148 -3.37 25.25 -10.94
N ARG A 149 -2.40 24.37 -11.24
CA ARG A 149 -1.77 24.30 -12.57
C ARG A 149 -2.72 23.76 -13.64
N THR A 150 -3.63 22.84 -13.29
CA THR A 150 -4.67 22.35 -14.18
C THR A 150 -5.67 23.46 -14.54
N LEU A 151 -6.09 24.26 -13.55
CA LEU A 151 -6.98 25.41 -13.76
C LEU A 151 -6.30 26.49 -14.62
N ASP A 152 -5.04 26.83 -14.32
CA ASP A 152 -4.22 27.76 -15.13
C ASP A 152 -4.08 27.27 -16.58
N ALA A 153 -3.76 25.98 -16.79
CA ALA A 153 -3.69 25.38 -18.13
C ALA A 153 -5.04 25.35 -18.86
N LEU A 154 -6.16 25.14 -18.17
CA LEU A 154 -7.51 25.25 -18.75
C LEU A 154 -7.83 26.69 -19.16
N LEU A 155 -7.49 27.68 -18.32
CA LEU A 155 -7.67 29.11 -18.60
C LEU A 155 -6.83 29.57 -19.80
N VAL A 156 -5.58 29.13 -19.90
CA VAL A 156 -4.67 29.44 -21.02
C VAL A 156 -5.07 28.72 -22.31
N ALA A 157 -5.68 27.53 -22.21
CA ALA A 157 -6.17 26.77 -23.38
C ALA A 157 -7.53 27.27 -23.90
N GLU A 158 -8.29 28.05 -23.13
CA GLU A 158 -9.60 28.57 -23.53
C GLU A 158 -9.49 29.79 -24.45
N SER A 159 -10.44 29.93 -25.36
CA SER A 159 -10.42 30.90 -26.46
C SER A 159 -11.70 31.75 -26.57
N THR A 160 -12.66 31.56 -25.66
CA THR A 160 -13.87 32.40 -25.56
C THR A 160 -13.56 33.77 -24.97
N LYS A 161 -14.41 34.75 -25.29
CA LYS A 161 -14.29 36.14 -24.80
C LYS A 161 -15.02 36.38 -23.47
N SER A 162 -15.58 35.34 -22.85
CA SER A 162 -16.39 35.41 -21.64
C SER A 162 -16.18 34.16 -20.78
N MET A 163 -15.91 34.36 -19.49
CA MET A 163 -15.86 33.27 -18.50
C MET A 163 -17.25 32.67 -18.21
N ALA A 164 -18.32 33.39 -18.54
CA ALA A 164 -19.70 32.95 -18.29
C ALA A 164 -20.12 31.76 -19.17
N ASP A 165 -19.46 31.54 -20.31
CA ASP A 165 -19.77 30.44 -21.24
C ASP A 165 -19.26 29.07 -20.75
N GLY A 166 -18.35 29.06 -19.76
CA GLY A 166 -17.70 27.87 -19.21
C GLY A 166 -16.59 27.30 -20.10
N ILE A 167 -15.54 26.77 -19.47
CA ILE A 167 -14.34 26.22 -20.13
C ILE A 167 -14.53 24.74 -20.45
N LEU A 168 -14.25 24.29 -21.67
CA LEU A 168 -14.43 22.87 -22.03
C LEU A 168 -13.35 21.97 -21.39
N LEU A 169 -13.75 21.03 -20.54
CA LEU A 169 -12.83 20.20 -19.73
C LEU A 169 -11.89 19.31 -20.57
N SER A 170 -12.35 18.85 -21.73
CA SER A 170 -11.55 18.02 -22.64
C SER A 170 -10.39 18.74 -23.34
N ARG A 171 -10.25 20.07 -23.22
CA ARG A 171 -9.16 20.85 -23.86
C ARG A 171 -7.75 20.36 -23.49
N LEU A 172 -7.56 19.77 -22.31
CA LEU A 172 -6.28 19.19 -21.88
C LEU A 172 -6.08 17.71 -22.29
N GLY A 173 -6.85 17.21 -23.26
CA GLY A 173 -6.74 15.85 -23.80
C GLY A 173 -7.65 14.81 -23.13
N ASN A 174 -8.39 15.18 -22.08
CA ASN A 174 -9.31 14.32 -21.36
C ASN A 174 -10.61 14.10 -22.16
N GLN A 175 -10.59 13.27 -23.20
CA GLN A 175 -11.72 13.07 -24.13
C GLN A 175 -13.00 12.49 -23.47
N GLU A 176 -12.87 11.90 -22.28
CA GLU A 176 -13.99 11.40 -21.46
C GLU A 176 -14.73 12.56 -20.75
N ALA A 177 -14.04 13.67 -20.43
CA ALA A 177 -14.61 14.84 -19.76
C ALA A 177 -15.23 15.82 -20.77
N ARG A 178 -16.48 15.56 -21.16
CA ARG A 178 -17.21 16.30 -22.19
C ARG A 178 -17.91 17.55 -21.68
N GLY A 179 -18.16 17.63 -20.36
CA GLY A 179 -18.75 18.81 -19.71
C GLY A 179 -17.84 20.05 -19.69
N ARG A 180 -18.37 21.14 -19.14
CA ARG A 180 -17.69 22.43 -18.95
C ARG A 180 -17.39 22.71 -17.48
N LEU A 181 -16.34 23.49 -17.26
CA LEU A 181 -15.95 24.07 -15.98
C LEU A 181 -16.46 25.52 -15.90
N TYR A 182 -17.25 25.80 -14.87
CA TYR A 182 -17.75 27.11 -14.52
C TYR A 182 -17.10 27.60 -13.22
N PHE A 183 -16.87 28.91 -13.15
CA PHE A 183 -16.45 29.59 -11.93
C PHE A 183 -17.55 30.51 -11.43
N GLN A 184 -17.54 30.81 -10.14
CA GLN A 184 -18.40 31.84 -9.56
C GLN A 184 -17.95 33.26 -9.99
N THR A 185 -18.51 33.76 -11.09
CA THR A 185 -18.32 35.13 -11.57
C THR A 185 -19.24 36.13 -10.88
N ASP A 186 -20.48 35.69 -10.58
CA ASP A 186 -21.46 36.50 -9.86
C ASP A 186 -21.14 36.41 -8.36
N LEU A 187 -21.15 37.55 -7.67
CA LEU A 187 -21.26 37.61 -6.21
C LEU A 187 -22.75 37.78 -5.88
N PRO A 188 -23.51 36.70 -5.54
CA PRO A 188 -24.87 36.88 -5.09
C PRO A 188 -24.83 37.58 -3.73
N ALA A 189 -25.88 38.34 -3.40
CA ALA A 189 -26.27 38.47 -2.01
C ALA A 189 -26.75 37.07 -1.55
N ALA A 190 -25.81 36.23 -1.10
CA ALA A 190 -26.11 34.89 -0.62
C ALA A 190 -27.01 35.02 0.61
N GLU A 191 -28.31 34.72 0.42
CA GLU A 191 -29.29 34.80 1.49
C GLU A 191 -28.83 33.94 2.68
N PRO A 192 -28.77 34.49 3.91
CA PRO A 192 -28.31 33.74 5.06
C PRO A 192 -29.14 32.47 5.26
N LEU A 193 -28.52 31.31 5.09
CA LEU A 193 -29.15 30.01 5.33
C LEU A 193 -29.61 29.95 6.79
N GLU A 194 -30.94 29.94 7.00
CA GLU A 194 -31.53 29.97 8.33
C GLU A 194 -30.99 28.83 9.21
N GLY A 195 -30.62 29.17 10.46
CA GLY A 195 -30.04 28.23 11.41
C GLY A 195 -28.53 27.95 11.27
N LEU A 196 -27.84 28.44 10.24
CA LEU A 196 -26.38 28.29 10.11
C LEU A 196 -25.59 29.54 10.53
N PRO A 197 -24.44 29.38 11.22
CA PRO A 197 -23.58 30.51 11.56
C PRO A 197 -22.91 31.10 10.30
N GLN A 198 -22.98 32.42 10.17
CA GLN A 198 -22.33 33.16 9.09
C GLN A 198 -20.79 33.05 9.18
N GLY A 199 -20.11 33.12 8.02
CA GLY A 199 -18.66 33.21 7.95
C GLY A 199 -17.86 31.89 7.96
N LYS A 200 -18.52 30.72 7.95
CA LYS A 200 -17.84 29.43 7.66
C LYS A 200 -17.86 29.11 6.16
N ALA A 201 -16.73 28.61 5.64
CA ALA A 201 -16.52 28.33 4.22
C ALA A 201 -17.56 27.36 3.64
N ASP A 202 -17.75 26.22 4.30
CA ASP A 202 -18.72 25.19 3.96
C ASP A 202 -20.17 25.71 3.99
N ASN A 203 -20.49 26.69 4.85
CA ASN A 203 -21.79 27.35 4.85
C ASN A 203 -21.97 28.32 3.66
N GLN A 204 -20.88 28.94 3.16
CA GLN A 204 -20.91 29.75 1.93
C GLN A 204 -21.04 28.88 0.68
N ILE A 205 -20.36 27.72 0.62
CA ILE A 205 -20.51 26.73 -0.45
C ILE A 205 -21.97 26.26 -0.55
N LEU A 206 -22.60 25.92 0.58
CA LEU A 206 -24.03 25.56 0.63
C LEU A 206 -24.94 26.70 0.12
N GLY A 207 -24.61 27.97 0.42
CA GLY A 207 -25.32 29.14 -0.10
C GLY A 207 -25.22 29.28 -1.63
N VAL A 208 -24.04 28.99 -2.19
CA VAL A 208 -23.82 28.97 -3.65
C VAL A 208 -24.60 27.83 -4.31
N VAL A 209 -24.64 26.63 -3.71
CA VAL A 209 -25.47 25.51 -4.20
C VAL A 209 -26.95 25.91 -4.26
N ARG A 210 -27.49 26.56 -3.21
CA ARG A 210 -28.88 27.06 -3.21
C ARG A 210 -29.10 28.12 -4.29
N ALA A 211 -28.21 29.10 -4.41
CA ALA A 211 -28.33 30.16 -5.40
C ALA A 211 -28.34 29.61 -6.83
N LEU A 212 -27.50 28.60 -7.12
CA LEU A 212 -27.50 27.89 -8.40
C LEU A 212 -28.77 27.06 -8.60
N GLN A 213 -29.26 26.35 -7.58
CA GLN A 213 -30.52 25.61 -7.64
C GLN A 213 -31.71 26.52 -7.99
N ASN A 214 -31.73 27.76 -7.47
CA ASN A 214 -32.75 28.76 -7.79
C ASN A 214 -32.57 29.37 -9.19
N LYS A 215 -31.32 29.47 -9.69
CA LYS A 215 -30.97 30.03 -11.02
C LYS A 215 -31.18 29.02 -12.16
N HIS A 216 -31.05 27.73 -11.89
CA HIS A 216 -31.06 26.64 -12.87
C HIS A 216 -32.20 25.65 -12.58
N LEU A 217 -33.41 26.02 -13.00
CA LEU A 217 -34.62 25.18 -12.87
C LEU A 217 -34.71 24.10 -13.98
N ASP A 218 -33.82 24.16 -14.97
CA ASP A 218 -33.74 23.30 -16.15
C ASP A 218 -32.91 22.02 -15.95
N ARG A 219 -32.09 21.97 -14.89
CA ARG A 219 -31.09 20.93 -14.64
C ARG A 219 -30.87 20.72 -13.14
N GLN A 220 -30.44 19.53 -12.74
CA GLN A 220 -30.12 19.28 -11.34
C GLN A 220 -28.78 19.92 -10.96
N VAL A 221 -28.77 20.66 -9.84
CA VAL A 221 -27.56 21.15 -9.17
C VAL A 221 -27.27 20.25 -7.98
N VAL A 222 -26.06 19.71 -7.89
CA VAL A 222 -25.65 18.71 -6.87
C VAL A 222 -24.34 19.12 -6.23
N LEU A 223 -24.26 19.09 -4.90
CA LEU A 223 -23.02 19.28 -4.15
C LEU A 223 -22.22 17.96 -4.08
N VAL A 224 -20.94 18.01 -4.41
CA VAL A 224 -20.03 16.85 -4.32
C VAL A 224 -18.95 17.12 -3.28
N SER A 225 -18.92 16.31 -2.22
CA SER A 225 -18.02 16.49 -1.08
C SER A 225 -17.58 15.17 -0.49
N LYS A 226 -16.37 15.12 0.08
CA LYS A 226 -15.90 14.00 0.91
C LYS A 226 -16.24 14.14 2.40
N ASP A 227 -16.61 15.33 2.87
CA ASP A 227 -16.98 15.55 4.27
C ASP A 227 -18.45 15.16 4.52
N ILE A 228 -18.63 14.15 5.37
CA ILE A 228 -19.95 13.71 5.84
C ILE A 228 -20.72 14.86 6.51
N ASN A 229 -20.06 15.79 7.20
CA ASN A 229 -20.73 16.89 7.87
C ASN A 229 -21.31 17.89 6.86
N MET A 230 -20.58 18.25 5.79
CA MET A 230 -21.15 19.11 4.75
C MET A 230 -22.28 18.42 3.96
N ARG A 231 -22.19 17.11 3.70
CA ARG A 231 -23.31 16.36 3.09
C ARG A 231 -24.55 16.31 4.01
N VAL A 232 -24.37 16.06 5.31
CA VAL A 232 -25.46 16.08 6.31
C VAL A 232 -26.11 17.48 6.39
N LYS A 233 -25.33 18.57 6.37
CA LYS A 233 -25.88 19.93 6.28
C LYS A 233 -26.67 20.15 4.99
N ALA A 234 -26.16 19.70 3.85
CA ALA A 234 -26.85 19.82 2.56
C ALA A 234 -28.20 19.12 2.57
N HIS A 235 -28.25 17.86 3.02
CA HIS A 235 -29.50 17.12 3.15
C HIS A 235 -30.47 17.75 4.15
N ALA A 236 -29.98 18.27 5.29
CA ALA A 236 -30.81 18.99 6.26
C ALA A 236 -31.41 20.29 5.69
N LEU A 237 -30.76 20.91 4.70
CA LEU A 237 -31.27 22.06 3.94
C LEU A 237 -32.09 21.66 2.70
N GLY A 238 -32.28 20.36 2.41
CA GLY A 238 -32.93 19.91 1.17
C GLY A 238 -32.14 20.26 -0.10
N LEU A 239 -30.81 20.39 0.01
CA LEU A 239 -29.90 20.51 -1.14
C LEU A 239 -29.45 19.11 -1.58
N PRO A 240 -29.48 18.77 -2.89
CA PRO A 240 -28.92 17.52 -3.38
C PRO A 240 -27.42 17.46 -3.11
N ALA A 241 -26.96 16.38 -2.50
CA ALA A 241 -25.55 16.13 -2.26
C ALA A 241 -25.22 14.65 -2.51
N GLU A 242 -24.05 14.43 -3.10
CA GLU A 242 -23.49 13.11 -3.42
C GLU A 242 -22.09 13.01 -2.78
N ASP A 243 -21.67 11.80 -2.37
CA ASP A 243 -20.27 11.57 -1.97
C ASP A 243 -19.37 11.57 -3.21
N TYR A 244 -18.11 11.97 -3.07
CA TYR A 244 -17.14 11.78 -4.15
C TYR A 244 -16.65 10.32 -4.17
N PHE A 245 -17.55 9.44 -4.62
CA PHE A 245 -17.18 8.10 -5.05
C PHE A 245 -16.32 8.20 -6.30
N ASN A 246 -15.03 7.93 -6.12
CA ASN A 246 -14.17 7.63 -7.25
C ASN A 246 -14.38 6.16 -7.62
N ASP A 247 -15.11 5.85 -8.69
CA ASP A 247 -15.28 4.48 -9.20
C ASP A 247 -13.98 3.85 -9.74
N LYS A 248 -12.85 4.56 -9.68
CA LYS A 248 -11.52 3.95 -9.58
C LYS A 248 -11.13 3.72 -8.12
N VAL A 249 -12.00 3.01 -7.39
CA VAL A 249 -11.61 1.99 -6.40
C VAL A 249 -11.86 0.61 -7.04
N LEU A 250 -11.29 0.43 -8.23
CA LEU A 250 -10.48 -0.77 -8.41
C LEU A 250 -9.33 -0.62 -7.42
N GLU A 251 -9.12 -1.63 -6.59
CA GLU A 251 -8.14 -1.58 -5.51
C GLU A 251 -6.75 -1.26 -6.10
N ASP A 252 -6.07 -0.23 -5.57
CA ASP A 252 -4.79 0.24 -6.14
C ASP A 252 -3.75 -0.90 -6.15
N SER A 253 -3.83 -1.80 -5.16
CA SER A 253 -3.17 -3.10 -5.04
C SER A 253 -3.28 -4.00 -6.29
N ASP A 254 -4.47 -4.13 -6.87
CA ASP A 254 -4.81 -5.03 -7.99
C ASP A 254 -4.32 -4.46 -9.34
N LEU A 255 -4.05 -3.15 -9.38
CA LEU A 255 -3.43 -2.43 -10.50
C LEU A 255 -1.89 -2.36 -10.40
N LEU A 256 -1.29 -2.87 -9.32
CA LEU A 256 0.17 -2.91 -9.20
C LEU A 256 0.79 -3.93 -10.15
N TYR A 257 1.94 -3.58 -10.71
CA TYR A 257 2.77 -4.51 -11.45
C TYR A 257 3.24 -5.64 -10.51
N SER A 258 2.63 -6.82 -10.63
CA SER A 258 2.87 -7.99 -9.76
C SER A 258 4.19 -8.73 -9.98
N GLY A 259 4.98 -8.33 -11.00
CA GLY A 259 6.19 -9.03 -11.41
C GLY A 259 5.97 -10.24 -12.31
N VAL A 260 4.70 -10.63 -12.53
CA VAL A 260 4.31 -11.88 -13.18
C VAL A 260 3.31 -11.63 -14.31
N MET A 261 3.34 -12.44 -15.37
CA MET A 261 2.32 -12.48 -16.43
C MET A 261 1.93 -13.93 -16.75
N ALA A 262 0.62 -14.20 -16.76
CA ALA A 262 0.08 -15.43 -17.34
C ALA A 262 0.14 -15.33 -18.87
N LEU A 263 0.74 -16.33 -19.53
CA LEU A 263 0.73 -16.45 -20.98
C LEU A 263 -0.60 -17.07 -21.45
N PRO A 264 -1.17 -16.62 -22.58
CA PRO A 264 -2.39 -17.22 -23.10
C PRO A 264 -2.13 -18.66 -23.57
N PRO A 265 -3.13 -19.57 -23.55
CA PRO A 265 -2.95 -20.96 -23.98
C PRO A 265 -2.46 -21.12 -25.43
N ASP A 266 -2.72 -20.14 -26.31
CA ASP A 266 -2.23 -20.14 -27.69
C ASP A 266 -0.90 -19.39 -27.89
N PHE A 267 -0.17 -19.12 -26.81
CA PHE A 267 1.11 -18.41 -26.83
C PHE A 267 2.10 -19.03 -27.82
N TRP A 268 2.35 -20.35 -27.73
CA TRP A 268 3.29 -21.03 -28.62
C TRP A 268 2.81 -21.02 -30.08
N THR A 269 1.50 -21.13 -30.33
CA THR A 269 0.90 -21.00 -31.67
C THR A 269 1.15 -19.63 -32.29
N ARG A 270 1.15 -18.55 -31.48
CA ARG A 270 1.37 -17.17 -31.95
C ARG A 270 2.84 -16.73 -31.97
N HIS A 271 3.72 -17.32 -31.16
CA HIS A 271 5.09 -16.85 -30.93
C HIS A 271 6.20 -17.87 -31.24
N GLY A 272 5.84 -19.14 -31.47
CA GLY A 272 6.77 -20.25 -31.75
C GLY A 272 7.25 -20.33 -33.19
N LYS A 273 6.64 -19.61 -34.14
CA LYS A 273 7.03 -19.65 -35.55
C LYS A 273 8.38 -18.93 -35.74
N GLY A 274 9.43 -19.72 -36.01
CA GLY A 274 10.80 -19.20 -36.08
C GLY A 274 11.43 -18.95 -34.70
N MET A 275 10.91 -19.62 -33.66
CA MET A 275 11.53 -19.61 -32.33
C MET A 275 12.87 -20.34 -32.34
N GLU A 276 13.89 -19.71 -31.78
CA GLU A 276 15.17 -20.37 -31.48
C GLU A 276 15.12 -20.93 -30.05
N SER A 277 15.72 -22.09 -29.82
CA SER A 277 15.97 -22.58 -28.46
C SER A 277 17.32 -23.25 -28.36
N TRP A 278 18.00 -23.01 -27.24
CA TRP A 278 19.29 -23.59 -26.92
C TRP A 278 19.43 -23.76 -25.40
N GLN A 279 20.39 -24.57 -24.98
CA GLN A 279 20.72 -24.79 -23.57
C GLN A 279 22.13 -24.28 -23.28
N ASP A 280 22.33 -23.61 -22.15
CA ASP A 280 23.67 -23.34 -21.65
C ASP A 280 24.28 -24.62 -21.06
N ASN A 281 25.33 -25.11 -21.71
CA ASN A 281 26.07 -26.31 -21.33
C ASN A 281 26.70 -26.24 -19.92
N ARG A 282 26.82 -25.06 -19.29
CA ARG A 282 27.36 -24.91 -17.93
C ARG A 282 26.29 -24.98 -16.85
N THR A 283 25.16 -24.31 -17.04
CA THR A 283 24.10 -24.23 -16.02
C THR A 283 22.95 -25.21 -16.26
N GLY A 284 22.85 -25.82 -17.44
CA GLY A 284 21.69 -26.59 -17.87
C GLY A 284 20.45 -25.73 -18.17
N THR A 285 20.59 -24.40 -18.18
CA THR A 285 19.48 -23.46 -18.37
C THR A 285 19.07 -23.41 -19.83
N THR A 286 17.78 -23.58 -20.13
CA THR A 286 17.25 -23.47 -21.48
C THR A 286 16.77 -22.05 -21.77
N PHE A 287 17.04 -21.59 -22.98
CA PHE A 287 16.64 -20.29 -23.49
C PHE A 287 15.70 -20.46 -24.69
N TYR A 288 14.78 -19.51 -24.86
CA TYR A 288 13.84 -19.44 -25.97
C TYR A 288 13.80 -18.01 -26.50
N ARG A 289 14.24 -17.80 -27.75
CA ARG A 289 14.05 -16.52 -28.46
C ARG A 289 12.75 -16.60 -29.25
N VAL A 290 11.72 -15.94 -28.75
CA VAL A 290 10.35 -15.94 -29.30
C VAL A 290 10.07 -14.61 -30.02
N THR A 291 9.25 -14.64 -31.06
CA THR A 291 8.86 -13.43 -31.81
C THR A 291 7.35 -13.40 -32.04
N GLY A 292 6.70 -12.31 -31.63
CA GLY A 292 5.26 -12.12 -31.84
C GLY A 292 4.69 -10.89 -31.12
N PRO A 293 3.36 -10.72 -31.09
CA PRO A 293 2.72 -9.49 -30.63
C PRO A 293 2.84 -9.24 -29.12
N LEU A 294 2.92 -10.28 -28.27
CA LEU A 294 2.97 -10.12 -26.81
C LEU A 294 4.35 -9.67 -26.30
N CYS A 295 5.42 -9.96 -27.05
CA CYS A 295 6.80 -9.67 -26.65
C CYS A 295 7.05 -8.18 -26.36
N ALA A 296 6.33 -7.27 -27.03
CA ALA A 296 6.42 -5.83 -26.83
C ALA A 296 5.73 -5.33 -25.53
N ALA A 297 4.95 -6.19 -24.86
CA ALA A 297 4.24 -5.88 -23.62
C ALA A 297 4.88 -6.52 -22.37
N PHE A 298 5.97 -7.28 -22.55
CA PHE A 298 6.78 -7.79 -21.45
C PHE A 298 7.63 -6.69 -20.80
N LEU A 299 8.13 -6.95 -19.60
CA LEU A 299 9.16 -6.15 -18.93
C LEU A 299 10.38 -7.02 -18.59
N ILE A 300 11.58 -6.43 -18.57
CA ILE A 300 12.80 -7.17 -18.19
C ILE A 300 12.70 -7.64 -16.73
N ASN A 301 13.19 -8.85 -16.47
CA ASN A 301 13.06 -9.61 -15.22
C ASN A 301 11.62 -9.99 -14.82
N GLN A 302 10.60 -9.69 -15.62
CA GLN A 302 9.25 -10.22 -15.44
C GLN A 302 9.25 -11.74 -15.57
N PHE A 303 8.47 -12.41 -14.73
CA PHE A 303 8.26 -13.85 -14.82
C PHE A 303 7.02 -14.14 -15.66
N VAL A 304 7.15 -15.07 -16.60
CA VAL A 304 6.06 -15.52 -17.47
C VAL A 304 5.75 -16.99 -17.19
N TYR A 305 4.46 -17.34 -17.15
CA TYR A 305 4.03 -18.71 -16.91
C TYR A 305 2.92 -19.18 -17.84
N LEU A 306 2.92 -20.47 -18.16
CA LEU A 306 1.81 -21.18 -18.78
C LEU A 306 1.53 -22.43 -17.93
N GLU A 307 0.32 -22.52 -17.37
CA GLU A 307 -0.08 -23.63 -16.49
C GLU A 307 -0.18 -24.95 -17.26
N SER A 308 -0.07 -26.07 -16.56
CA SER A 308 -0.32 -27.39 -17.15
C SER A 308 -1.75 -27.46 -17.71
N ALA A 309 -1.86 -27.64 -19.03
CA ALA A 309 -3.09 -27.96 -19.72
C ALA A 309 -2.98 -29.37 -20.32
N ASN A 310 -4.06 -30.15 -20.26
CA ASN A 310 -4.18 -31.47 -20.90
C ASN A 310 -3.06 -32.50 -20.59
N GLY A 311 -2.29 -32.31 -19.50
CA GLY A 311 -1.17 -33.17 -19.12
C GLY A 311 0.21 -32.72 -19.60
N GLU A 312 0.32 -31.57 -20.29
CA GLU A 312 1.61 -30.97 -20.63
C GLU A 312 2.32 -30.41 -19.37
N ALA A 313 3.65 -30.41 -19.36
CA ALA A 313 4.42 -29.81 -18.26
C ALA A 313 4.23 -28.28 -18.22
N PRO A 314 4.07 -27.65 -17.03
CA PRO A 314 3.94 -26.21 -16.93
C PRO A 314 5.24 -25.51 -17.36
N PHE A 315 5.12 -24.41 -18.09
CA PHE A 315 6.26 -23.61 -18.55
C PHE A 315 6.45 -22.39 -17.67
N TYR A 316 7.62 -22.26 -17.05
CA TYR A 316 8.01 -21.11 -16.24
C TYR A 316 9.33 -20.51 -16.74
N ALA A 317 9.35 -19.20 -17.01
CA ALA A 317 10.54 -18.50 -17.47
C ALA A 317 10.62 -17.06 -16.96
N GLN A 318 11.82 -16.47 -17.01
CA GLN A 318 12.06 -15.05 -16.81
C GLN A 318 12.39 -14.38 -18.15
N VAL A 319 11.85 -13.18 -18.38
CA VAL A 319 12.20 -12.32 -19.53
C VAL A 319 13.58 -11.69 -19.29
N ARG A 320 14.55 -11.98 -20.16
CA ARG A 320 15.94 -11.49 -20.07
C ARG A 320 16.26 -10.36 -21.04
N GLU A 321 15.74 -10.44 -22.27
CA GLU A 321 15.91 -9.43 -23.32
C GLU A 321 14.56 -9.12 -23.98
N ILE A 322 14.40 -7.88 -24.44
CA ILE A 322 13.27 -7.45 -25.29
C ILE A 322 13.83 -6.59 -26.41
N ASN A 323 13.48 -6.90 -27.66
CA ASN A 323 13.83 -6.13 -28.85
C ASN A 323 12.61 -6.03 -29.77
N GLY A 324 11.80 -4.99 -29.56
CA GLY A 324 10.56 -4.75 -30.32
C GLY A 324 9.56 -5.90 -30.16
N LYS A 325 9.43 -6.74 -31.19
CA LYS A 325 8.52 -7.91 -31.21
C LYS A 325 9.22 -9.23 -30.87
N THR A 326 10.50 -9.20 -30.51
CA THR A 326 11.28 -10.38 -30.11
C THR A 326 11.62 -10.30 -28.63
N ALA A 327 11.55 -11.41 -27.91
CA ALA A 327 11.96 -11.51 -26.51
C ALA A 327 12.81 -12.76 -26.26
N LEU A 328 13.74 -12.67 -25.32
CA LEU A 328 14.50 -13.81 -24.80
C LEU A 328 13.90 -14.26 -23.46
N LEU A 329 13.39 -15.48 -23.43
CA LEU A 329 12.90 -16.14 -22.22
C LEU A 329 13.93 -17.16 -21.72
N GLN A 330 14.17 -17.19 -20.42
CA GLN A 330 15.09 -18.10 -19.76
C GLN A 330 14.32 -19.00 -18.78
N THR A 331 14.45 -20.32 -18.89
CA THR A 331 13.82 -21.25 -17.94
C THR A 331 14.36 -21.05 -16.53
N LEU A 332 13.49 -21.19 -15.53
CA LEU A 332 13.86 -21.02 -14.14
C LEU A 332 14.60 -22.23 -13.57
N ARG A 333 15.42 -22.00 -12.54
CA ARG A 333 15.86 -23.08 -11.64
C ARG A 333 14.69 -23.45 -10.74
N ASP A 334 14.40 -24.74 -10.59
CA ASP A 334 13.36 -25.22 -9.68
C ASP A 334 13.89 -25.28 -8.24
N TYR A 335 13.55 -24.28 -7.43
CA TYR A 335 13.85 -24.22 -6.00
C TYR A 335 12.86 -25.01 -5.12
N GLY A 336 11.81 -25.62 -5.68
CA GLY A 336 10.96 -26.56 -4.95
C GLY A 336 11.62 -27.91 -4.74
N HIS A 337 12.49 -28.32 -5.66
CA HIS A 337 13.25 -29.57 -5.54
C HIS A 337 14.40 -29.46 -4.53
N HIS A 338 14.43 -30.36 -3.55
CA HIS A 338 15.39 -30.37 -2.41
C HIS A 338 16.88 -30.18 -2.76
N LYS A 339 17.37 -30.70 -3.91
CA LYS A 339 18.77 -30.50 -4.34
C LYS A 339 19.10 -29.05 -4.74
N ASN A 340 18.10 -28.19 -4.86
CA ASN A 340 18.23 -26.76 -5.18
C ASN A 340 17.86 -25.85 -4.01
N ASN A 341 17.70 -26.38 -2.79
CA ASN A 341 17.38 -25.57 -1.62
C ASN A 341 18.39 -24.42 -1.43
N VAL A 342 17.91 -23.31 -0.87
CA VAL A 342 18.73 -22.16 -0.48
C VAL A 342 18.78 -22.12 1.03
N TRP A 343 19.95 -22.38 1.62
CA TRP A 343 20.13 -22.43 3.08
C TRP A 343 19.05 -23.27 3.80
N GLY A 344 18.80 -24.49 3.30
CA GLY A 344 17.77 -25.40 3.80
C GLY A 344 16.35 -25.16 3.27
N ILE A 345 16.05 -23.98 2.73
CA ILE A 345 14.69 -23.60 2.30
C ILE A 345 14.42 -23.99 0.84
N THR A 346 13.30 -24.67 0.60
CA THR A 346 12.72 -24.88 -0.73
C THR A 346 11.49 -23.99 -0.94
N ALA A 347 11.19 -23.66 -2.20
CA ALA A 347 9.96 -22.98 -2.57
C ALA A 347 8.76 -23.94 -2.49
N ARG A 348 7.69 -23.57 -1.79
CA ARG A 348 6.47 -24.39 -1.69
C ARG A 348 5.51 -24.16 -2.86
N ASN A 349 5.54 -22.96 -3.42
CA ASN A 349 4.72 -22.56 -4.56
C ASN A 349 5.52 -21.78 -5.62
N ARG A 350 4.88 -21.55 -6.77
CA ARG A 350 5.47 -20.86 -7.93
C ARG A 350 5.99 -19.46 -7.59
N GLU A 351 5.27 -18.70 -6.77
CA GLU A 351 5.58 -17.31 -6.45
C GLU A 351 6.85 -17.23 -5.58
N GLN A 352 6.99 -18.14 -4.61
CA GLN A 352 8.22 -18.34 -3.85
C GLN A 352 9.39 -18.80 -4.74
N ASN A 353 9.14 -19.67 -5.73
CA ASN A 353 10.16 -20.10 -6.68
C ASN A 353 10.66 -18.93 -7.54
N PHE A 354 9.74 -18.05 -7.97
CA PHE A 354 10.09 -16.83 -8.72
C PHE A 354 10.90 -15.87 -7.84
N ALA A 355 10.49 -15.68 -6.58
CA ALA A 355 11.23 -14.87 -5.61
C ALA A 355 12.65 -15.41 -5.36
N LEU A 356 12.86 -16.72 -5.20
CA LEU A 356 14.20 -17.31 -5.06
C LEU A 356 15.05 -17.18 -6.33
N ASN A 357 14.47 -17.41 -7.51
CA ASN A 357 15.17 -17.14 -8.78
C ASN A 357 15.62 -15.68 -8.89
N LEU A 358 14.84 -14.72 -8.37
CA LEU A 358 15.20 -13.31 -8.37
C LEU A 358 16.25 -12.95 -7.30
N LEU A 359 16.09 -13.44 -6.07
CA LEU A 359 16.99 -13.21 -4.94
C LEU A 359 18.40 -13.75 -5.21
N MET A 360 18.51 -14.94 -5.81
CA MET A 360 19.76 -15.61 -6.14
C MET A 360 20.38 -15.16 -7.48
N ASN A 361 19.70 -14.32 -8.26
CA ASN A 361 20.25 -13.80 -9.53
C ASN A 361 21.30 -12.72 -9.23
N PRO A 362 22.58 -12.89 -9.62
CA PRO A 362 23.64 -11.93 -9.30
C PRO A 362 23.55 -10.63 -10.11
N GLU A 363 22.84 -10.62 -11.25
CA GLU A 363 22.70 -9.46 -12.14
C GLU A 363 21.60 -8.47 -11.69
N VAL A 364 20.90 -8.79 -10.60
CA VAL A 364 19.76 -8.01 -10.08
C VAL A 364 20.12 -7.41 -8.72
N ASP A 365 20.45 -6.12 -8.73
CA ASP A 365 20.82 -5.34 -7.55
C ASP A 365 19.61 -4.98 -6.69
N PHE A 366 18.49 -4.56 -7.30
CA PHE A 366 17.32 -4.05 -6.56
C PHE A 366 16.10 -4.96 -6.64
N ILE A 367 15.62 -5.44 -5.50
CA ILE A 367 14.52 -6.41 -5.42
C ILE A 367 13.41 -5.85 -4.54
N THR A 368 12.16 -6.04 -4.97
CA THR A 368 10.97 -5.72 -4.18
C THR A 368 10.09 -6.97 -4.06
N LEU A 369 9.83 -7.43 -2.84
CA LEU A 369 8.90 -8.52 -2.57
C LEU A 369 7.68 -7.98 -1.82
N LEU A 370 6.53 -8.03 -2.47
CA LEU A 370 5.22 -7.74 -1.88
C LEU A 370 4.51 -9.03 -1.48
N GLY A 371 3.43 -8.89 -0.70
CA GLY A 371 2.54 -9.99 -0.35
C GLY A 371 2.08 -9.93 1.10
N GLN A 372 1.04 -10.68 1.42
CA GLN A 372 0.47 -10.72 2.77
C GLN A 372 1.46 -11.29 3.82
N ALA A 373 1.15 -11.16 5.10
CA ALA A 373 1.89 -11.85 6.16
C ALA A 373 1.87 -13.39 5.94
N GLY A 374 2.92 -14.11 6.35
CA GLY A 374 3.00 -15.57 6.18
C GLY A 374 3.27 -16.09 4.76
N THR A 375 3.55 -15.21 3.79
CA THR A 375 3.97 -15.56 2.42
C THR A 375 5.44 -16.00 2.29
N GLY A 376 6.25 -15.76 3.34
CA GLY A 376 7.66 -16.16 3.40
C GLY A 376 8.69 -15.09 3.00
N LYS A 377 8.28 -13.86 2.66
CA LYS A 377 9.15 -12.72 2.25
C LYS A 377 10.51 -12.68 2.99
N THR A 378 10.47 -12.52 4.31
CA THR A 378 11.66 -12.34 5.15
C THR A 378 12.48 -13.63 5.26
N LEU A 379 11.84 -14.79 5.37
CA LEU A 379 12.52 -16.10 5.37
C LEU A 379 13.33 -16.33 4.08
N LEU A 380 12.72 -16.10 2.92
CA LEU A 380 13.36 -16.29 1.61
C LEU A 380 14.51 -15.30 1.40
N ALA A 381 14.32 -14.03 1.78
CA ALA A 381 15.36 -13.02 1.70
C ALA A 381 16.54 -13.33 2.63
N LEU A 382 16.29 -13.87 3.83
CA LEU A 382 17.34 -14.29 4.76
C LEU A 382 18.08 -15.53 4.29
N ALA A 383 17.37 -16.55 3.81
CA ALA A 383 17.97 -17.75 3.23
C ALA A 383 18.93 -17.39 2.08
N ALA A 384 18.45 -16.55 1.14
CA ALA A 384 19.25 -16.08 0.02
C ALA A 384 20.40 -15.16 0.42
N GLY A 385 20.25 -14.39 1.50
CA GLY A 385 21.30 -13.57 2.08
C GLY A 385 22.40 -14.38 2.75
N LEU A 386 22.03 -15.41 3.53
CA LEU A 386 22.96 -16.30 4.21
C LEU A 386 23.79 -17.10 3.19
N ALA A 387 23.14 -17.75 2.22
CA ALA A 387 23.83 -18.46 1.15
C ALA A 387 24.82 -17.54 0.39
N GLN A 388 24.39 -16.32 0.02
CA GLN A 388 25.26 -15.40 -0.74
C GLN A 388 26.36 -14.70 0.11
N VAL A 389 26.36 -14.84 1.43
CA VAL A 389 27.36 -14.27 2.35
C VAL A 389 28.31 -15.33 2.95
N LEU A 390 27.80 -16.52 3.23
CA LEU A 390 28.51 -17.60 3.92
C LEU A 390 29.04 -18.66 2.94
N ASP A 391 28.23 -19.10 1.97
CA ASP A 391 28.62 -20.10 0.96
C ASP A 391 29.35 -19.43 -0.21
N ASP A 392 28.62 -18.65 -1.03
CA ASP A 392 29.14 -17.99 -2.23
C ASP A 392 30.19 -16.91 -1.91
N LYS A 393 30.11 -16.33 -0.69
CA LYS A 393 30.93 -15.19 -0.22
C LYS A 393 30.89 -13.98 -1.17
N ARG A 394 29.78 -13.83 -1.89
CA ARG A 394 29.49 -12.74 -2.85
C ARG A 394 29.35 -11.40 -2.14
N TYR A 395 28.74 -11.39 -0.95
CA TYR A 395 28.60 -10.21 -0.11
C TYR A 395 29.32 -10.42 1.22
N ASN A 396 29.83 -9.34 1.81
CA ASN A 396 30.63 -9.39 3.03
C ASN A 396 29.76 -9.55 4.30
N GLU A 397 28.54 -9.03 4.29
CA GLU A 397 27.68 -8.89 5.47
C GLU A 397 26.22 -8.66 5.03
N ILE A 398 25.27 -9.20 5.80
CA ILE A 398 23.83 -8.91 5.72
C ILE A 398 23.54 -7.73 6.64
N ILE A 399 22.92 -6.67 6.11
CA ILE A 399 22.42 -5.55 6.91
C ILE A 399 20.90 -5.57 6.84
N VAL A 400 20.24 -5.69 7.99
CA VAL A 400 18.77 -5.70 8.08
C VAL A 400 18.30 -4.43 8.79
N THR A 401 17.29 -3.78 8.23
CA THR A 401 16.63 -2.62 8.85
C THR A 401 15.12 -2.74 8.68
N ARG A 402 14.34 -2.25 9.65
CA ARG A 402 12.88 -2.32 9.65
C ARG A 402 12.29 -0.92 9.71
N ALA A 403 11.26 -0.67 8.90
CA ALA A 403 10.54 0.59 8.85
C ALA A 403 9.46 0.66 9.96
N THR A 404 9.93 0.74 11.22
CA THR A 404 9.06 0.77 12.40
C THR A 404 8.21 2.04 12.47
N VAL A 405 6.90 1.88 12.66
CA VAL A 405 5.98 2.95 13.07
C VAL A 405 5.78 2.84 14.59
N PRO A 406 5.87 3.92 15.38
CA PRO A 406 5.59 3.87 16.81
C PRO A 406 4.09 3.67 17.04
N VAL A 407 3.73 2.68 17.87
CA VAL A 407 2.34 2.35 18.21
C VAL A 407 2.03 2.83 19.62
N GLY A 408 1.35 3.97 19.74
CA GLY A 408 0.95 4.59 21.00
C GLY A 408 1.28 6.08 21.08
N GLU A 409 1.26 6.65 22.29
CA GLU A 409 2.06 7.85 22.55
C GLU A 409 3.55 7.54 22.29
N ASP A 410 4.29 8.53 21.81
CA ASP A 410 5.70 8.37 21.43
C ASP A 410 6.50 7.82 22.64
N ILE A 411 6.99 6.57 22.55
CA ILE A 411 7.84 5.96 23.59
C ILE A 411 9.21 6.67 23.50
N GLY A 412 9.26 7.84 24.13
CA GLY A 412 10.30 8.84 23.93
C GLY A 412 11.69 8.26 24.14
N PHE A 413 12.47 8.20 23.06
CA PHE A 413 13.85 7.69 22.97
C PHE A 413 14.21 6.68 24.07
N LEU A 414 13.72 5.43 23.94
CA LEU A 414 14.14 4.28 24.76
C LEU A 414 15.63 4.40 25.15
N PRO A 415 15.99 4.54 26.43
CA PRO A 415 17.38 4.71 26.83
C PRO A 415 18.12 3.39 26.61
N GLY A 416 19.17 3.41 25.79
CA GLY A 416 19.91 2.21 25.39
C GLY A 416 20.67 2.36 24.06
N THR A 417 21.34 1.29 23.68
CA THR A 417 22.03 1.07 22.39
C THR A 417 21.05 1.06 21.21
N GLU A 418 21.59 0.97 19.99
CA GLU A 418 20.79 0.77 18.78
C GLU A 418 20.08 -0.60 18.77
N GLU A 419 20.67 -1.61 19.42
CA GLU A 419 20.21 -3.01 19.37
C GLU A 419 19.07 -3.25 20.36
N GLU A 420 19.19 -2.75 21.59
CA GLU A 420 18.11 -2.74 22.60
C GLU A 420 16.85 -2.00 22.13
N LYS A 421 17.02 -0.99 21.25
CA LYS A 421 15.90 -0.26 20.61
C LYS A 421 15.19 -1.08 19.53
N MET A 422 15.91 -1.97 18.85
CA MET A 422 15.34 -2.83 17.82
C MET A 422 14.80 -4.15 18.39
N GLN A 423 15.22 -4.55 19.60
CA GLN A 423 14.89 -5.84 20.20
C GLN A 423 13.38 -6.21 20.19
N PRO A 424 12.42 -5.32 20.51
CA PRO A 424 10.99 -5.64 20.44
C PRO A 424 10.52 -6.06 19.03
N TRP A 425 11.26 -5.67 18.00
CA TRP A 425 10.98 -5.95 16.59
C TRP A 425 11.80 -7.14 16.05
N MET A 426 12.71 -7.70 16.86
CA MET A 426 13.61 -8.81 16.48
C MET A 426 13.03 -10.19 16.75
N GLY A 427 12.04 -10.38 17.61
CA GLY A 427 11.48 -11.72 17.90
C GLY A 427 11.08 -12.49 16.64
N ALA A 428 10.24 -11.88 15.79
CA ALA A 428 9.84 -12.46 14.49
C ALA A 428 11.00 -12.64 13.49
N PHE A 429 12.15 -12.01 13.72
CA PHE A 429 13.36 -12.20 12.93
C PHE A 429 14.17 -13.40 13.44
N ASP A 430 14.32 -13.52 14.76
CA ASP A 430 14.97 -14.64 15.43
C ASP A 430 14.19 -15.95 15.22
N ASP A 431 12.86 -15.91 15.18
CA ASP A 431 11.98 -17.03 14.78
C ASP A 431 12.34 -17.57 13.39
N ASN A 432 12.48 -16.69 12.40
CA ASN A 432 12.88 -17.07 11.04
C ASN A 432 14.31 -17.64 11.01
N LEU A 433 15.19 -17.12 11.87
CA LEU A 433 16.57 -17.58 11.97
C LEU A 433 16.68 -18.95 12.64
N GLU A 434 15.82 -19.26 13.61
CA GLU A 434 15.73 -20.58 14.24
C GLU A 434 15.28 -21.66 13.22
N VAL A 435 14.32 -21.32 12.34
CA VAL A 435 13.92 -22.19 11.22
C VAL A 435 15.09 -22.49 10.29
N LEU A 436 15.91 -21.49 9.96
CA LEU A 436 17.09 -21.61 9.09
C LEU A 436 18.23 -22.43 9.74
N GLN A 437 18.28 -22.50 11.08
CA GLN A 437 19.27 -23.30 11.83
C GLN A 437 18.84 -24.76 12.02
N LYS A 438 17.53 -25.05 12.09
CA LYS A 438 17.00 -26.40 12.27
C LYS A 438 17.29 -27.35 11.10
N THR A 439 17.59 -26.83 9.92
CA THR A 439 17.93 -27.63 8.73
C THR A 439 19.32 -28.25 8.74
N ASP A 440 20.22 -27.83 9.62
CA ASP A 440 21.63 -28.26 9.64
C ASP A 440 21.84 -29.48 10.57
N ASP A 441 20.93 -30.45 10.52
CA ASP A 441 20.86 -31.55 11.50
C ASP A 441 22.06 -32.51 11.43
N THR A 442 22.75 -32.55 10.28
CA THR A 442 24.02 -33.26 10.08
C THR A 442 25.20 -32.63 10.83
N ALA A 443 25.11 -31.37 11.23
CA ALA A 443 26.08 -30.75 12.12
C ALA A 443 25.71 -31.04 13.58
N GLY A 444 26.62 -31.69 14.32
CA GLY A 444 26.50 -31.81 15.78
C GLY A 444 26.53 -30.45 16.48
N GLU A 445 26.23 -30.41 17.78
CA GLU A 445 26.06 -29.17 18.57
C GLU A 445 27.17 -28.12 18.34
N TRP A 446 28.43 -28.57 18.27
CA TRP A 446 29.59 -27.71 17.99
C TRP A 446 29.52 -26.99 16.64
N GLY A 447 29.06 -27.68 15.59
CA GLY A 447 28.87 -27.09 14.26
C GLY A 447 27.74 -26.07 14.25
N ARG A 448 26.62 -26.36 14.94
CA ARG A 448 25.50 -25.42 15.09
C ARG A 448 25.94 -24.15 15.83
N ALA A 449 26.73 -24.28 16.90
CA ALA A 449 27.30 -23.15 17.62
C ALA A 449 28.25 -22.32 16.76
N ALA A 450 29.12 -22.95 15.96
CA ALA A 450 30.00 -22.26 15.02
C ALA A 450 29.22 -21.50 13.93
N THR A 451 28.17 -22.12 13.37
CA THR A 451 27.27 -21.48 12.39
C THR A 451 26.50 -20.31 13.02
N GLN A 452 25.99 -20.44 14.24
CA GLN A 452 25.35 -19.33 14.97
C GLN A 452 26.30 -18.13 15.16
N GLU A 453 27.56 -18.36 15.52
CA GLU A 453 28.53 -17.28 15.74
C GLU A 453 28.96 -16.62 14.42
N LEU A 454 29.10 -17.39 13.34
CA LEU A 454 29.30 -16.85 11.99
C LEU A 454 28.11 -15.98 11.54
N ILE A 455 26.88 -16.43 11.79
CA ILE A 455 25.66 -15.67 11.52
C ILE A 455 25.67 -14.35 12.32
N ARG A 456 25.84 -14.40 13.65
CA ARG A 456 25.92 -13.20 14.51
C ARG A 456 27.05 -12.25 14.08
N THR A 457 28.15 -12.78 13.59
CA THR A 457 29.27 -12.00 13.06
C THR A 457 28.90 -11.30 11.74
N ARG A 458 28.19 -11.98 10.83
CA ARG A 458 27.91 -11.53 9.45
C ARG A 458 26.54 -10.90 9.21
N LEU A 459 25.63 -10.95 10.18
CA LEU A 459 24.29 -10.39 10.11
C LEU A 459 24.17 -9.25 11.14
N LYS A 460 23.80 -8.05 10.68
CA LYS A 460 23.65 -6.86 11.53
C LYS A 460 22.28 -6.23 11.38
N VAL A 461 21.50 -6.22 12.47
CA VAL A 461 20.30 -5.39 12.59
C VAL A 461 20.73 -3.94 12.85
N LYS A 462 20.16 -3.00 12.09
CA LYS A 462 20.53 -1.58 12.10
C LYS A 462 19.30 -0.70 11.96
N SER A 463 19.33 0.49 12.57
CA SER A 463 18.25 1.47 12.47
C SER A 463 18.24 2.17 11.11
N MET A 464 17.06 2.63 10.70
CA MET A 464 16.86 3.45 9.50
C MET A 464 17.68 4.75 9.49
N ASN A 465 18.13 5.23 10.67
CA ASN A 465 18.99 6.40 10.79
C ASN A 465 20.47 6.08 10.54
N PHE A 466 20.96 4.87 10.90
CA PHE A 466 22.33 4.43 10.62
C PHE A 466 22.65 4.43 9.12
N MET A 467 21.65 4.18 8.27
CA MET A 467 21.77 4.17 6.81
C MET A 467 22.07 5.56 6.21
N ARG A 468 21.80 6.65 6.94
CA ARG A 468 21.99 8.02 6.44
C ARG A 468 23.48 8.38 6.39
N GLY A 469 23.90 9.07 5.32
CA GLY A 469 25.27 9.56 5.16
C GLY A 469 26.33 8.51 4.77
N ARG A 470 26.03 7.21 4.90
CA ARG A 470 26.94 6.11 4.51
C ARG A 470 26.88 5.77 3.02
N THR A 471 27.75 4.86 2.58
CA THR A 471 27.63 4.11 1.33
C THR A 471 27.94 2.65 1.64
N PHE A 472 27.14 1.73 1.12
CA PHE A 472 27.31 0.29 1.28
C PHE A 472 28.02 -0.27 0.04
N VAL A 473 28.97 -1.19 0.23
CA VAL A 473 29.76 -1.80 -0.84
C VAL A 473 29.93 -3.28 -0.51
N ASN A 474 29.63 -4.16 -1.46
CA ASN A 474 29.61 -5.62 -1.27
C ASN A 474 28.76 -6.05 -0.05
N LYS A 475 27.51 -5.57 0.03
CA LYS A 475 26.55 -5.87 1.12
C LYS A 475 25.26 -6.48 0.57
N PHE A 476 24.59 -7.28 1.42
CA PHE A 476 23.21 -7.74 1.18
C PHE A 476 22.29 -6.97 2.13
N VAL A 477 21.49 -6.04 1.62
CA VAL A 477 20.69 -5.11 2.45
C VAL A 477 19.22 -5.48 2.39
N ILE A 478 18.61 -5.81 3.53
CA ILE A 478 17.17 -6.07 3.66
C ILE A 478 16.51 -4.88 4.35
N ILE A 479 15.44 -4.36 3.75
CA ILE A 479 14.56 -3.32 4.30
C ILE A 479 13.18 -3.93 4.47
N ASP A 480 12.80 -4.26 5.71
CA ASP A 480 11.51 -4.88 6.05
C ASP A 480 10.47 -3.84 6.52
N GLU A 481 9.19 -4.18 6.39
CA GLU A 481 8.01 -3.28 6.50
C GLU A 481 8.07 -2.05 5.58
N ALA A 482 8.70 -2.18 4.42
CA ALA A 482 9.02 -1.06 3.54
C ALA A 482 7.79 -0.27 3.03
N GLN A 483 6.56 -0.79 3.19
CA GLN A 483 5.32 -0.05 2.93
C GLN A 483 5.20 1.22 3.79
N ASN A 484 5.76 1.23 5.00
CA ASN A 484 5.72 2.35 5.95
C ASN A 484 6.69 3.49 5.62
N LEU A 485 7.43 3.39 4.52
CA LEU A 485 8.38 4.41 4.09
C LEU A 485 7.75 5.38 3.10
N THR A 486 8.00 6.68 3.26
CA THR A 486 7.70 7.66 2.21
C THR A 486 8.62 7.46 1.00
N PRO A 487 8.22 7.88 -0.22
CA PRO A 487 9.10 7.89 -1.41
C PRO A 487 10.44 8.62 -1.17
N LYS A 488 10.46 9.63 -0.29
CA LYS A 488 11.67 10.37 0.09
C LYS A 488 12.60 9.54 0.97
N GLN A 489 12.08 8.80 1.95
CA GLN A 489 12.87 7.86 2.76
C GLN A 489 13.42 6.73 1.88
N MET A 490 12.56 6.10 1.07
CA MET A 490 12.96 5.05 0.15
C MET A 490 14.09 5.49 -0.78
N LYS A 491 13.96 6.64 -1.45
CA LYS A 491 15.03 7.22 -2.27
C LYS A 491 16.33 7.43 -1.47
N THR A 492 16.23 7.91 -0.22
CA THR A 492 17.39 8.18 0.65
C THR A 492 18.16 6.91 1.04
N LEU A 493 17.52 5.73 0.99
CA LEU A 493 18.10 4.42 1.28
C LEU A 493 18.66 3.77 0.01
N VAL A 494 17.89 3.74 -1.08
CA VAL A 494 18.33 3.12 -2.34
C VAL A 494 19.59 3.81 -2.88
N THR A 495 19.72 5.14 -2.76
CA THR A 495 20.95 5.87 -3.11
C THR A 495 22.12 5.66 -2.11
N ARG A 496 22.06 4.62 -1.26
CA ARG A 496 23.17 4.18 -0.38
C ARG A 496 23.79 2.87 -0.84
N ALA A 497 23.14 2.14 -1.75
CA ALA A 497 23.76 1.01 -2.44
C ALA A 497 24.85 1.55 -3.38
N GLY A 498 26.11 1.27 -3.03
CA GLY A 498 27.26 1.40 -3.91
C GLY A 498 27.59 0.06 -4.58
N PRO A 499 28.73 -0.04 -5.30
CA PRO A 499 29.07 -1.21 -6.10
C PRO A 499 28.95 -2.55 -5.34
N GLY A 500 28.45 -3.57 -6.04
CA GLY A 500 28.26 -4.91 -5.50
C GLY A 500 27.27 -5.00 -4.33
N THR A 501 26.37 -4.03 -4.13
CA THR A 501 25.36 -4.09 -3.07
C THR A 501 24.00 -4.49 -3.62
N LYS A 502 23.50 -5.65 -3.20
CA LYS A 502 22.11 -6.06 -3.45
C LYS A 502 21.22 -5.48 -2.35
N LEU A 503 20.09 -4.88 -2.71
CA LEU A 503 19.15 -4.23 -1.81
C LEU A 503 17.73 -4.76 -2.06
N ILE A 504 17.11 -5.30 -1.01
CA ILE A 504 15.85 -6.02 -1.03
C ILE A 504 14.85 -5.29 -0.13
N CYS A 505 13.79 -4.76 -0.71
CA CYS A 505 12.66 -4.20 0.04
C CYS A 505 11.55 -5.25 0.17
N LEU A 506 11.13 -5.51 1.41
CA LEU A 506 10.04 -6.41 1.76
C LEU A 506 8.89 -5.59 2.33
N GLY A 507 7.65 -5.96 2.02
CA GLY A 507 6.51 -5.29 2.65
C GLY A 507 5.15 -5.88 2.30
N ASN A 508 4.11 -5.28 2.85
CA ASN A 508 2.71 -5.60 2.55
C ASN A 508 1.91 -4.30 2.42
N ILE A 509 1.49 -3.96 1.20
CA ILE A 509 0.85 -2.66 0.93
C ILE A 509 -0.52 -2.51 1.60
N SER A 510 -1.24 -3.62 1.81
CA SER A 510 -2.51 -3.64 2.56
C SER A 510 -2.32 -3.59 4.10
N GLN A 511 -1.09 -3.48 4.59
CA GLN A 511 -0.74 -3.35 6.02
C GLN A 511 0.23 -2.18 6.22
N ILE A 512 -0.24 -0.97 5.91
CA ILE A 512 0.44 0.29 6.22
C ILE A 512 0.01 0.72 7.64
N ASP A 513 0.96 0.72 8.58
CA ASP A 513 0.71 1.01 10.00
C ASP A 513 0.62 2.53 10.29
N THR A 514 1.05 3.37 9.34
CA THR A 514 1.13 4.83 9.50
C THR A 514 -0.04 5.55 8.82
N PRO A 515 -0.83 6.37 9.56
CA PRO A 515 -1.98 7.09 9.00
C PRO A 515 -1.60 8.22 8.02
N TYR A 516 -0.29 8.43 7.78
CA TYR A 516 0.24 9.42 6.86
C TYR A 516 0.59 8.84 5.47
N LEU A 517 0.35 7.55 5.23
CA LEU A 517 0.52 6.89 3.93
C LEU A 517 -0.73 6.10 3.55
N THR A 518 -0.82 5.80 2.25
CA THR A 518 -1.84 5.01 1.58
C THR A 518 -1.15 4.14 0.53
N GLU A 519 -1.87 3.16 -0.04
CA GLU A 519 -1.29 2.24 -1.04
C GLU A 519 -0.59 3.00 -2.19
N GLY A 520 -1.28 3.96 -2.82
CA GLY A 520 -0.72 4.79 -3.90
C GLY A 520 0.34 5.83 -3.48
N SER A 521 0.45 6.18 -2.18
CA SER A 521 1.46 7.16 -1.70
C SER A 521 2.69 6.52 -1.04
N SER A 522 2.66 5.21 -0.77
CA SER A 522 3.78 4.47 -0.21
C SER A 522 5.04 4.55 -1.07
N GLY A 523 6.18 4.68 -0.40
CA GLY A 523 7.51 4.63 -1.01
C GLY A 523 7.85 3.28 -1.63
N LEU A 524 7.20 2.19 -1.19
CA LEU A 524 7.34 0.86 -1.78
C LEU A 524 6.64 0.80 -3.15
N THR A 525 5.38 1.21 -3.22
CA THR A 525 4.61 1.38 -4.47
C THR A 525 5.36 2.26 -5.48
N TYR A 526 5.88 3.39 -5.00
CA TYR A 526 6.65 4.33 -5.82
C TYR A 526 7.91 3.68 -6.44
N VAL A 527 8.64 2.80 -5.74
CA VAL A 527 9.81 2.14 -6.36
C VAL A 527 9.42 0.96 -7.25
N VAL A 528 8.34 0.22 -6.96
CA VAL A 528 7.83 -0.81 -7.89
C VAL A 528 7.47 -0.17 -9.23
N ASP A 529 6.74 0.95 -9.24
CA ASP A 529 6.41 1.68 -10.47
C ASP A 529 7.65 2.19 -11.22
N ARG A 530 8.65 2.73 -10.51
CA ARG A 530 9.81 3.41 -11.12
C ARG A 530 10.97 2.51 -11.50
N PHE A 531 11.02 1.28 -11.00
CA PHE A 531 12.07 0.32 -11.31
C PHE A 531 11.61 -0.78 -12.29
N LYS A 532 10.30 -0.99 -12.49
CA LYS A 532 9.79 -2.00 -13.44
C LYS A 532 10.42 -1.86 -14.84
N GLY A 533 10.98 -2.95 -15.34
CA GLY A 533 11.67 -2.99 -16.63
C GLY A 533 13.14 -2.54 -16.63
N TRP A 534 13.69 -2.00 -15.53
CA TRP A 534 15.14 -1.78 -15.42
C TRP A 534 15.86 -3.11 -15.16
N GLY A 535 16.81 -3.46 -16.03
CA GLY A 535 17.42 -4.80 -16.11
C GLY A 535 18.18 -5.29 -14.87
N HIS A 536 18.55 -4.40 -13.96
CA HIS A 536 19.18 -4.74 -12.67
C HIS A 536 18.20 -4.67 -11.49
N SER A 537 16.90 -4.72 -11.78
CA SER A 537 15.86 -4.84 -10.75
C SER A 537 14.78 -5.84 -11.09
N GLY A 538 14.09 -6.32 -10.07
CA GLY A 538 12.86 -7.07 -10.25
C GLY A 538 11.89 -6.89 -9.10
N HIS A 539 10.68 -7.37 -9.36
CA HIS A 539 9.58 -7.32 -8.43
C HIS A 539 8.84 -8.67 -8.45
N ILE A 540 8.29 -9.10 -7.31
CA ILE A 540 7.33 -10.18 -7.19
C ILE A 540 6.31 -9.82 -6.10
N THR A 541 5.02 -9.96 -6.40
CA THR A 541 3.95 -10.07 -5.40
C THR A 541 3.72 -11.54 -5.08
N LEU A 542 3.88 -11.92 -3.81
CA LEU A 542 3.46 -13.20 -3.26
C LEU A 542 1.97 -13.06 -2.87
N ALA A 543 1.07 -13.54 -3.72
CA ALA A 543 -0.36 -13.44 -3.51
C ALA A 543 -0.86 -14.51 -2.52
N ARG A 544 -0.26 -15.71 -2.53
CA ARG A 544 -0.69 -16.82 -1.66
C ARG A 544 0.23 -17.03 -0.47
N GLY A 545 -0.36 -17.04 0.72
CA GLY A 545 0.29 -17.46 1.96
C GLY A 545 0.48 -18.98 2.01
N GLU A 546 1.48 -19.42 2.79
CA GLU A 546 1.71 -20.82 3.13
C GLU A 546 1.39 -21.03 4.63
N ARG A 547 0.21 -20.55 5.07
CA ARG A 547 -0.15 -20.47 6.49
C ARG A 547 -0.73 -21.80 7.00
N SER A 548 -1.17 -21.78 8.26
CA SER A 548 -2.06 -22.81 8.78
C SER A 548 -3.50 -22.51 8.36
N ARG A 549 -4.32 -23.56 8.23
CA ARG A 549 -5.76 -23.47 7.87
C ARG A 549 -6.57 -22.45 8.71
N LEU A 550 -6.14 -22.18 9.94
CA LEU A 550 -6.76 -21.16 10.81
C LEU A 550 -6.42 -19.74 10.34
N ALA A 551 -5.16 -19.49 10.00
CA ALA A 551 -4.66 -18.17 9.64
C ALA A 551 -4.91 -17.82 8.16
N ASP A 552 -5.22 -18.79 7.30
CA ASP A 552 -5.82 -18.52 5.98
C ASP A 552 -7.29 -18.12 6.13
N TYR A 553 -8.11 -18.96 6.79
CA TYR A 553 -9.53 -18.67 7.03
C TYR A 553 -9.76 -17.35 7.77
N ALA A 554 -8.92 -17.02 8.75
CA ALA A 554 -8.98 -15.74 9.46
C ALA A 554 -8.66 -14.52 8.58
N ALA A 555 -7.99 -14.69 7.44
CA ALA A 555 -7.70 -13.60 6.49
C ALA A 555 -8.70 -13.53 5.32
N GLU A 556 -9.62 -14.49 5.22
CA GLU A 556 -10.76 -14.43 4.28
C GLU A 556 -12.02 -13.79 4.92
N ILE A 557 -12.04 -13.61 6.25
CA ILE A 557 -13.25 -13.23 7.01
C ILE A 557 -13.10 -12.03 7.97
N LEU A 558 -11.88 -11.49 8.15
CA LEU A 558 -11.56 -10.36 9.05
C LEU A 558 -10.89 -9.22 8.28
#